data_AF-A0ABD1J1B3-F1
#
_entry.id   AF-A0ABD1J1B3-F1
#
_cell.length_a   1.000
_cell.length_b   1.000
_cell.length_c   1.000
_cell.angle_alpha   90.00
_cell.angle_beta   90.00
_cell.angle_gamma   90.00
#
_symmetry.space_group_name_H-M   'P 1'
#
loop_
_entity.id
_entity.type
_entity.pdbx_description
1 polymer ?
#
loop_
_entity_poly.entity_id
_entity_poly.type
_entity_poly.pdbx_seq_one_letter_code
_entity_poly.pdbx_strand_id
1 'polypeptide(L)'
;MKVQWVCVSLLGFALFFGEYRGSEVKFSRLDRWVKTGFQYLKLNLCRRVSLSESECKRLSHLHLSSVAVYVSESSSEKVLAILPDSYSAEVPAPKQNTYSVSPALKNGKRNQDLFPGSASHDAVLVLDPSPGESFGHPVVLFYVDFNVTKKKCGHMDGIFLGEECLTLGLKTRCVNQLKRQRSRSDRLVGRTRVRRGAGPSGRARSSRSERSGGVCEIHFLPLVVGVRDGNRTQRLRCMDHPDFAACPQPLPLAGPSVPLSSCELSKNTRRCHQQPLASQRSCRLYQTCDHAILLSGGWQEQITYQRHVQNLQLFHKMLRNNGFHKEHIKTFFAGNGQVAAKDTEGMYPATEKEVIRNHIAYVCRKQHCADTLVLYLNSPTCNDGTMLLWDRNHNGIAELKERYSVGELLSDLAGCRARRVLLFVEQSYSGALTKRLRSSRKHPNVLLLSALPWVQAAQAWAPLQPSHCLIDHLTKSAAMPRVSEWALGLLNVTLAGAPCNATPPLSDAEMRREFMGCQNLPTALWHQGHRRGN
;
A
#
# COMPACT_ATOMS: atom_id res chain seq x y z
N MET A 1 72.35 25.35 -13.60
CA MET A 1 71.55 24.16 -13.98
C MET A 1 71.56 23.19 -12.81
N LYS A 2 70.45 23.08 -12.08
CA LYS A 2 70.23 22.06 -11.05
C LYS A 2 68.90 21.38 -11.36
N VAL A 3 68.97 20.12 -11.76
CA VAL A 3 67.80 19.25 -11.96
C VAL A 3 67.41 18.71 -10.60
N GLN A 4 66.20 19.01 -10.16
CA GLN A 4 65.62 18.46 -8.94
C GLN A 4 64.63 17.37 -9.35
N TRP A 5 64.95 16.12 -9.02
CA TRP A 5 64.04 14.98 -9.13
C TRP A 5 62.91 15.15 -8.11
N VAL A 6 61.67 15.27 -8.58
CA VAL A 6 60.48 15.14 -7.75
C VAL A 6 60.02 13.70 -7.82
N CYS A 7 60.22 12.98 -6.72
CA CYS A 7 59.65 11.66 -6.48
C CYS A 7 58.15 11.86 -6.19
N VAL A 8 57.29 11.72 -7.21
CA VAL A 8 55.84 11.75 -7.04
C VAL A 8 55.39 10.40 -6.47
N SER A 9 54.82 10.45 -5.27
CA SER A 9 54.37 9.33 -4.46
C SER A 9 53.44 8.36 -5.20
N LEU A 10 53.90 7.12 -5.36
CA LEU A 10 53.14 5.93 -5.78
C LEU A 10 51.98 5.53 -4.85
N LEU A 11 51.77 6.24 -3.73
CA LEU A 11 50.70 5.99 -2.76
C LEU A 11 49.32 6.50 -3.21
N GLY A 12 49.25 7.47 -4.13
CA GLY A 12 47.97 7.98 -4.65
C GLY A 12 47.28 6.99 -5.60
N PHE A 13 48.03 6.25 -6.42
CA PHE A 13 47.46 5.31 -7.38
C PHE A 13 46.89 4.04 -6.73
N ALA A 14 47.46 3.55 -5.62
CA ALA A 14 46.96 2.36 -4.94
C ALA A 14 45.57 2.57 -4.29
N LEU A 15 45.26 3.79 -3.84
CA LEU A 15 43.97 4.13 -3.24
C LEU A 15 42.85 4.20 -4.29
N PHE A 16 43.12 4.79 -5.46
CA PHE A 16 42.16 4.82 -6.57
C PHE A 16 41.91 3.43 -7.17
N PHE A 17 42.93 2.57 -7.28
CA PHE A 17 42.74 1.18 -7.73
C PHE A 17 42.00 0.31 -6.71
N GLY A 18 42.17 0.56 -5.40
CA GLY A 18 41.48 -0.17 -4.33
C GLY A 18 39.97 0.10 -4.29
N GLU A 19 39.55 1.37 -4.44
CA GLU A 19 38.14 1.74 -4.50
C GLU A 19 37.47 1.31 -5.82
N TYR A 20 38.19 1.39 -6.95
CA TYR A 20 37.68 0.95 -8.25
C TYR A 20 37.45 -0.56 -8.31
N ARG A 21 38.41 -1.38 -7.84
CA ARG A 21 38.23 -2.84 -7.69
C ARG A 21 37.13 -3.20 -6.70
N GLY A 22 37.01 -2.47 -5.60
CA GLY A 22 35.94 -2.67 -4.61
C GLY A 22 34.55 -2.41 -5.20
N SER A 23 34.42 -1.41 -6.07
CA SER A 23 33.16 -1.09 -6.78
C SER A 23 32.83 -2.14 -7.86
N GLU A 24 33.82 -2.56 -8.65
CA GLU A 24 33.68 -3.56 -9.71
C GLU A 24 33.32 -4.96 -9.16
N VAL A 25 33.90 -5.36 -8.03
CA VAL A 25 33.57 -6.61 -7.33
C VAL A 25 32.17 -6.57 -6.71
N LYS A 26 31.76 -5.42 -6.15
CA LYS A 26 30.38 -5.25 -5.64
C LYS A 26 29.36 -5.29 -6.77
N PHE A 27 29.65 -4.67 -7.91
CA PHE A 27 28.76 -4.65 -9.06
C PHE A 27 28.64 -6.04 -9.71
N SER A 28 29.75 -6.76 -9.91
CA SER A 28 29.74 -8.12 -10.46
C SER A 28 29.05 -9.15 -9.55
N ARG A 29 29.10 -8.95 -8.22
CA ARG A 29 28.33 -9.73 -7.25
C ARG A 29 26.84 -9.45 -7.35
N LEU A 30 26.44 -8.18 -7.37
CA LEU A 30 25.04 -7.78 -7.51
C LEU A 30 24.44 -8.30 -8.82
N ASP A 31 25.16 -8.17 -9.94
CA ASP A 31 24.76 -8.66 -11.27
C ASP A 31 24.39 -10.16 -11.23
N ARG A 32 25.21 -10.97 -10.53
CA ARG A 32 24.95 -12.40 -10.35
C ARG A 32 23.67 -12.66 -9.56
N TRP A 33 23.45 -11.92 -8.48
CA TRP A 33 22.25 -12.09 -7.65
C TRP A 33 20.99 -11.72 -8.41
N VAL A 34 20.98 -10.57 -9.08
CA VAL A 34 19.80 -10.07 -9.79
C VAL A 34 19.45 -10.93 -10.99
N LYS A 35 20.43 -11.39 -11.77
CA LYS A 35 20.19 -12.29 -12.91
C LYS A 35 19.68 -13.65 -12.46
N THR A 36 20.26 -14.21 -11.39
CA THR A 36 19.79 -15.48 -10.81
C THR A 36 18.38 -15.35 -10.24
N GLY A 37 18.12 -14.29 -9.46
CA GLY A 37 16.80 -14.02 -8.88
C GLY A 37 15.74 -13.80 -9.95
N PHE A 38 16.07 -13.10 -11.04
CA PHE A 38 15.17 -12.88 -12.17
C PHE A 38 14.85 -14.18 -12.91
N GLN A 39 15.85 -15.03 -13.18
CA GLN A 39 15.61 -16.36 -13.77
C GLN A 39 14.70 -17.21 -12.89
N TYR A 40 14.89 -17.15 -11.57
CA TYR A 40 14.01 -17.83 -10.63
C TYR A 40 12.58 -17.29 -10.68
N LEU A 41 12.41 -15.97 -10.70
CA LEU A 41 11.13 -15.29 -10.80
C LEU A 41 10.35 -15.75 -12.05
N LYS A 42 11.01 -15.86 -13.21
CA LYS A 42 10.36 -16.27 -14.46
C LYS A 42 9.98 -17.76 -14.50
N LEU A 43 10.82 -18.63 -13.96
CA LEU A 43 10.70 -20.08 -14.21
C LEU A 43 10.14 -20.88 -13.03
N ASN A 44 10.37 -20.42 -11.80
CA ASN A 44 10.17 -21.24 -10.60
C ASN A 44 9.17 -20.66 -9.60
N LEU A 45 8.93 -19.33 -9.60
CA LEU A 45 8.06 -18.69 -8.61
C LEU A 45 6.64 -19.28 -8.62
N CYS A 46 6.04 -19.42 -9.81
CA CYS A 46 4.70 -19.98 -9.98
C CYS A 46 4.55 -21.46 -9.62
N ARG A 47 5.67 -22.20 -9.47
CA ARG A 47 5.65 -23.57 -8.97
C ARG A 47 5.63 -23.63 -7.45
N ARG A 48 6.17 -22.61 -6.79
CA ARG A 48 6.35 -22.54 -5.33
C ARG A 48 5.24 -21.75 -4.65
N VAL A 49 4.62 -20.80 -5.35
CA VAL A 49 3.62 -19.88 -4.81
C VAL A 49 2.34 -19.93 -5.64
N SER A 50 1.20 -19.80 -4.96
CA SER A 50 -0.13 -19.92 -5.58
C SER A 50 -0.59 -18.58 -6.19
N LEU A 51 0.05 -18.18 -7.28
CA LEU A 51 -0.32 -17.03 -8.11
C LEU A 51 -1.49 -17.36 -9.05
N SER A 52 -2.20 -16.34 -9.54
CA SER A 52 -3.18 -16.56 -10.62
C SER A 52 -2.49 -16.94 -11.94
N GLU A 53 -3.19 -17.68 -12.81
CA GLU A 53 -2.66 -18.08 -14.11
C GLU A 53 -2.27 -16.86 -14.98
N SER A 54 -3.06 -15.78 -14.90
CA SER A 54 -2.76 -14.50 -15.55
C SER A 54 -1.47 -13.87 -15.05
N GLU A 55 -1.22 -13.88 -13.73
CA GLU A 55 0.01 -13.34 -13.15
C GLU A 55 1.21 -14.21 -13.53
N CYS A 56 1.06 -15.53 -13.51
CA CYS A 56 2.11 -16.44 -13.94
C CYS A 56 2.50 -16.25 -15.40
N LYS A 57 1.51 -16.10 -16.27
CA LYS A 57 1.73 -15.76 -17.67
C LYS A 57 2.46 -14.41 -17.80
N ARG A 58 2.02 -13.37 -17.08
CA ARG A 58 2.68 -12.06 -17.05
C ARG A 58 4.16 -12.17 -16.65
N LEU A 59 4.45 -12.89 -15.56
CA LEU A 59 5.82 -13.06 -15.05
C LEU A 59 6.71 -13.85 -16.03
N SER A 60 6.17 -14.84 -16.74
CA SER A 60 6.93 -15.59 -17.76
C SER A 60 7.38 -14.72 -18.95
N HIS A 61 6.62 -13.68 -19.28
CA HIS A 61 6.93 -12.72 -20.35
C HIS A 61 7.65 -11.46 -19.86
N LEU A 62 8.03 -11.41 -18.58
CA LEU A 62 8.67 -10.25 -17.98
C LEU A 62 10.04 -9.98 -18.60
N HIS A 63 10.33 -8.70 -18.84
CA HIS A 63 11.62 -8.21 -19.35
C HIS A 63 12.46 -7.67 -18.19
N LEU A 64 13.79 -7.76 -18.27
CA LEU A 64 14.68 -7.26 -17.21
C LEU A 64 14.42 -5.77 -16.92
N SER A 65 14.28 -4.96 -17.97
CA SER A 65 14.02 -3.51 -17.88
C SER A 65 12.67 -3.12 -17.27
N SER A 66 11.82 -4.09 -16.92
CA SER A 66 10.55 -3.86 -16.22
C SER A 66 10.64 -4.16 -14.72
N VAL A 67 11.78 -4.63 -14.23
CA VAL A 67 11.98 -5.04 -12.84
C VAL A 67 12.88 -4.05 -12.12
N ALA A 68 12.43 -3.49 -10.99
CA ALA A 68 13.30 -2.71 -10.12
C ALA A 68 14.01 -3.61 -9.10
N VAL A 69 15.23 -3.23 -8.74
CA VAL A 69 16.12 -4.01 -7.86
C VAL A 69 16.32 -3.24 -6.56
N TYR A 70 16.07 -3.91 -5.44
CA TYR A 70 16.38 -3.39 -4.11
C TYR A 70 17.34 -4.33 -3.41
N VAL A 71 18.38 -3.78 -2.78
CA VAL A 71 19.37 -4.57 -2.05
C VAL A 71 19.72 -3.89 -0.73
N SER A 72 19.97 -4.68 0.30
CA SER A 72 20.55 -4.15 1.54
C SER A 72 22.05 -4.07 1.41
N GLU A 73 22.66 -2.95 1.83
CA GLU A 73 24.12 -2.85 1.89
C GLU A 73 24.69 -3.92 2.84
N SER A 74 25.58 -4.75 2.31
CA SER A 74 26.32 -5.77 3.04
C SER A 74 27.43 -5.09 3.86
N SER A 75 27.14 -4.72 5.11
CA SER A 75 28.18 -4.49 6.11
C SER A 75 28.59 -5.82 6.75
N SER A 76 29.64 -5.85 7.59
CA SER A 76 30.01 -7.05 8.37
C SER A 76 28.93 -7.51 9.37
N GLU A 77 27.82 -6.79 9.45
CA GLU A 77 26.73 -7.03 10.36
C GLU A 77 25.53 -7.65 9.62
N LYS A 78 24.98 -8.72 10.19
CA LYS A 78 23.78 -9.35 9.68
C LYS A 78 22.56 -8.42 9.76
N VAL A 79 21.61 -8.66 8.87
CA VAL A 79 20.35 -7.93 8.73
C VAL A 79 19.13 -8.80 8.98
N LEU A 80 18.01 -8.15 9.27
CA LEU A 80 16.68 -8.74 9.43
C LEU A 80 15.69 -8.01 8.52
N ALA A 81 14.79 -8.76 7.88
CA ALA A 81 13.71 -8.20 7.07
C ALA A 81 12.38 -8.26 7.85
N ILE A 82 11.79 -7.10 8.11
CA ILE A 82 10.50 -6.94 8.79
C ILE A 82 9.45 -6.58 7.73
N LEU A 83 8.37 -7.36 7.68
CA LEU A 83 7.30 -7.19 6.69
C LEU A 83 6.04 -6.59 7.34
N PRO A 84 5.36 -5.65 6.68
CA PRO A 84 4.26 -4.87 7.28
C PRO A 84 3.06 -5.71 7.68
N ASP A 85 2.79 -6.79 6.97
CA ASP A 85 1.62 -7.66 7.16
C ASP A 85 1.93 -8.94 7.94
N SER A 86 3.11 -9.08 8.54
CA SER A 86 3.59 -10.33 9.15
C SER A 86 3.24 -10.53 10.63
N TYR A 87 2.11 -9.97 11.12
CA TYR A 87 1.69 -10.15 12.51
C TYR A 87 0.25 -10.63 12.69
N SER A 88 0.10 -11.62 13.59
CA SER A 88 -1.16 -12.09 14.19
C SER A 88 -0.83 -12.69 15.56
N ALA A 89 -0.88 -11.87 16.61
CA ALA A 89 -1.19 -12.24 17.99
C ALA A 89 -1.18 -10.97 18.84
N GLU A 90 -2.33 -10.69 19.48
CA GLU A 90 -2.45 -9.73 20.56
C GLU A 90 -1.35 -9.99 21.60
N VAL A 91 -0.54 -8.97 21.90
CA VAL A 91 0.24 -8.95 23.13
C VAL A 91 -0.77 -8.60 24.23
N PRO A 92 -1.06 -9.48 25.20
CA PRO A 92 -1.85 -9.08 26.35
C PRO A 92 -1.09 -7.98 27.09
N ALA A 93 -1.79 -6.90 27.42
CA ALA A 93 -1.24 -5.81 28.23
C ALA A 93 -0.56 -6.37 29.51
N PRO A 94 0.55 -5.78 29.97
CA PRO A 94 1.20 -6.23 31.19
C PRO A 94 0.24 -5.98 32.36
N LYS A 95 -0.24 -7.06 32.98
CA LYS A 95 -0.95 -6.99 34.27
C LYS A 95 0.03 -6.42 35.29
N GLN A 96 -0.27 -5.22 35.80
CA GLN A 96 0.28 -4.75 37.07
C GLN A 96 -0.10 -5.74 38.17
N ASN A 97 0.88 -6.24 38.92
CA ASN A 97 0.76 -6.54 40.35
C ASN A 97 2.15 -6.76 40.98
N THR A 98 2.55 -5.78 41.79
CA THR A 98 3.01 -5.87 43.21
C THR A 98 3.91 -7.04 43.67
N TYR A 99 5.14 -6.65 44.05
CA TYR A 99 6.10 -7.17 45.07
C TYR A 99 6.27 -8.67 45.35
N SER A 100 7.50 -9.18 45.13
CA SER A 100 8.31 -9.87 46.16
C SER A 100 9.76 -10.11 45.69
N VAL A 101 10.68 -10.14 46.65
CA VAL A 101 12.15 -9.99 46.58
C VAL A 101 12.91 -11.33 46.47
N SER A 102 14.06 -11.27 45.77
CA SER A 102 15.28 -12.11 45.85
C SER A 102 15.51 -13.32 44.91
N PRO A 103 16.80 -13.62 44.59
CA PRO A 103 17.23 -14.01 43.25
C PRO A 103 17.67 -15.48 43.14
N ALA A 104 17.44 -16.09 41.98
CA ALA A 104 18.05 -17.37 41.61
C ALA A 104 18.40 -17.40 40.13
N LEU A 105 19.70 -17.35 39.89
CA LEU A 105 20.39 -17.65 38.64
C LEU A 105 19.93 -19.03 38.10
N LYS A 106 19.21 -19.08 36.98
CA LYS A 106 19.06 -20.31 36.17
C LYS A 106 18.66 -19.99 34.72
N ASN A 107 19.61 -20.26 33.84
CA ASN A 107 19.53 -20.43 32.38
C ASN A 107 18.11 -20.57 31.80
N GLY A 108 17.65 -19.52 31.12
CA GLY A 108 16.40 -19.50 30.36
C GLY A 108 16.63 -19.54 28.86
N LYS A 109 16.90 -20.73 28.30
CA LYS A 109 16.55 -21.05 26.91
C LYS A 109 15.02 -21.13 26.83
N ARG A 110 14.33 -20.01 26.66
CA ARG A 110 12.89 -19.98 26.31
C ARG A 110 12.57 -18.69 25.56
N ASN A 111 11.94 -18.85 24.40
CA ASN A 111 11.33 -17.83 23.53
C ASN A 111 12.21 -17.15 22.46
N GLN A 112 12.84 -17.92 21.57
CA GLN A 112 13.29 -17.41 20.26
C GLN A 112 12.47 -17.93 19.05
N ASP A 113 11.46 -18.78 19.26
CA ASP A 113 10.68 -19.39 18.16
C ASP A 113 9.31 -18.73 17.94
N LEU A 114 9.28 -17.41 17.67
CA LEU A 114 8.03 -16.70 17.39
C LEU A 114 8.00 -15.87 16.10
N PHE A 115 8.94 -16.08 15.16
CA PHE A 115 8.82 -15.55 13.80
C PHE A 115 9.37 -16.53 12.76
N PRO A 116 8.59 -16.91 11.74
CA PRO A 116 9.16 -17.44 10.51
C PRO A 116 9.71 -16.24 9.72
N GLY A 117 10.93 -15.83 10.08
CA GLY A 117 11.60 -14.63 9.54
C GLY A 117 12.68 -14.03 10.45
N SER A 118 12.89 -14.53 11.68
CA SER A 118 13.92 -14.05 12.61
C SER A 118 15.32 -14.65 12.39
N ALA A 119 15.59 -15.21 11.22
CA ALA A 119 16.94 -15.62 10.86
C ALA A 119 17.71 -14.38 10.39
N SER A 120 18.89 -14.16 10.96
CA SER A 120 19.77 -13.08 10.55
C SER A 120 20.56 -13.49 9.32
N HIS A 121 20.50 -12.67 8.27
CA HIS A 121 21.11 -12.92 6.97
C HIS A 121 22.19 -11.89 6.67
N ASP A 122 23.08 -12.17 5.72
CA ASP A 122 24.17 -11.26 5.40
C ASP A 122 23.68 -10.12 4.47
N ALA A 123 22.71 -10.40 3.60
CA ALA A 123 21.99 -9.38 2.84
C ALA A 123 20.56 -9.82 2.46
N VAL A 124 19.79 -8.87 1.96
CA VAL A 124 18.45 -9.04 1.40
C VAL A 124 18.43 -8.46 -0.02
N LEU A 125 17.89 -9.22 -0.96
CA LEU A 125 17.58 -8.80 -2.33
C LEU A 125 16.06 -8.80 -2.50
N VAL A 126 15.49 -7.76 -3.10
CA VAL A 126 14.08 -7.73 -3.51
C VAL A 126 13.99 -7.34 -4.97
N LEU A 127 13.20 -8.09 -5.72
CA LEU A 127 12.85 -7.80 -7.12
C LEU A 127 11.40 -7.37 -7.18
N ASP A 128 11.17 -6.18 -7.72
CA ASP A 128 9.84 -5.61 -7.94
C ASP A 128 9.50 -5.69 -9.44
N PRO A 129 8.53 -6.54 -9.84
CA PRO A 129 8.12 -6.70 -11.24
C PRO A 129 7.14 -5.63 -11.74
N SER A 130 6.75 -4.67 -10.89
CA SER A 130 5.76 -3.63 -11.18
C SER A 130 6.09 -2.29 -10.47
N PRO A 131 7.31 -1.72 -10.60
CA PRO A 131 7.69 -0.48 -9.91
C PRO A 131 6.83 0.74 -10.30
N GLY A 132 6.19 0.68 -11.46
CA GLY A 132 5.22 1.67 -11.93
C GLY A 132 3.86 1.65 -11.22
N GLU A 133 3.58 0.65 -10.39
CA GLU A 133 2.31 0.49 -9.67
C GLU A 133 2.42 0.87 -8.19
N SER A 134 1.31 1.24 -7.56
CA SER A 134 1.23 1.39 -6.11
C SER A 134 1.47 0.03 -5.42
N PHE A 135 2.19 0.04 -4.30
CA PHE A 135 2.49 -1.20 -3.56
C PHE A 135 1.24 -1.87 -3.01
N GLY A 136 1.36 -3.16 -2.72
CA GLY A 136 0.21 -4.07 -2.69
C GLY A 136 0.16 -4.98 -3.91
N HIS A 137 1.24 -5.09 -4.69
CA HIS A 137 1.40 -6.10 -5.74
C HIS A 137 2.55 -7.05 -5.34
N PRO A 138 2.62 -8.27 -5.90
CA PRO A 138 3.63 -9.24 -5.50
C PRO A 138 5.07 -8.78 -5.81
N VAL A 139 5.94 -8.86 -4.81
CA VAL A 139 7.40 -8.66 -4.91
C VAL A 139 8.13 -9.93 -4.48
N VAL A 140 9.33 -10.15 -5.02
CA VAL A 140 10.11 -11.37 -4.75
C VAL A 140 11.29 -11.03 -3.86
N LEU A 141 11.28 -11.55 -2.64
CA LEU A 141 12.37 -11.36 -1.67
C LEU A 141 13.29 -12.58 -1.67
N PHE A 142 14.59 -12.34 -1.64
CA PHE A 142 15.60 -13.35 -1.38
C PHE A 142 16.49 -12.92 -0.21
N TYR A 143 16.80 -13.88 0.65
CA TYR A 143 17.86 -13.78 1.63
C TYR A 143 19.17 -14.24 1.02
N VAL A 144 20.26 -13.54 1.34
CA VAL A 144 21.61 -13.87 0.90
C VAL A 144 22.46 -14.20 2.12
N ASP A 145 23.07 -15.38 2.11
CA ASP A 145 24.01 -15.83 3.13
C ASP A 145 25.37 -16.17 2.49
N PHE A 146 26.46 -15.65 3.06
CA PHE A 146 27.83 -15.88 2.63
C PHE A 146 28.48 -17.06 3.35
N ASN A 147 29.56 -17.58 2.78
CA ASN A 147 30.35 -18.70 3.32
C ASN A 147 29.48 -19.93 3.63
N VAL A 148 28.46 -20.17 2.81
CA VAL A 148 27.54 -21.30 2.94
C VAL A 148 28.01 -22.43 2.05
N THR A 149 28.04 -23.67 2.54
CA THR A 149 28.38 -24.82 1.68
C THR A 149 27.22 -25.19 0.75
N LYS A 150 27.52 -25.75 -0.43
CA LYS A 150 26.50 -26.24 -1.38
C LYS A 150 25.43 -27.14 -0.72
N LYS A 151 25.86 -28.02 0.18
CA LYS A 151 24.97 -28.91 0.93
C LYS A 151 24.03 -28.13 1.86
N LYS A 152 24.56 -27.18 2.62
CA LYS A 152 23.75 -26.33 3.52
C LYS A 152 22.77 -25.46 2.72
N CYS A 153 23.21 -24.91 1.60
CA CYS A 153 22.34 -24.13 0.71
C CYS A 153 21.19 -24.97 0.15
N GLY A 154 21.46 -26.19 -0.32
CA GLY A 154 20.44 -27.12 -0.79
C GLY A 154 19.44 -27.55 0.29
N HIS A 155 19.86 -27.66 1.55
CA HIS A 155 18.94 -27.92 2.67
C HIS A 155 17.95 -26.77 2.95
N MET A 156 18.30 -25.55 2.55
CA MET A 156 17.43 -24.36 2.67
C MET A 156 16.57 -24.14 1.41
N ASP A 157 16.55 -25.11 0.48
CA ASP A 157 15.97 -24.95 -0.86
C ASP A 157 16.53 -23.72 -1.62
N GLY A 158 17.76 -23.32 -1.30
CA GLY A 158 18.43 -22.14 -1.86
C GLY A 158 19.22 -22.44 -3.14
N ILE A 159 19.54 -21.36 -3.87
CA ILE A 159 20.34 -21.39 -5.09
C ILE A 159 21.79 -21.08 -4.73
N PHE A 160 22.68 -22.02 -4.99
CA PHE A 160 24.10 -21.90 -4.63
C PHE A 160 24.91 -21.18 -5.71
N LEU A 161 25.63 -20.11 -5.34
CA LEU A 161 26.36 -19.21 -6.23
C LEU A 161 27.89 -19.22 -6.00
N GLY A 162 28.43 -20.35 -5.54
CA GLY A 162 29.87 -20.58 -5.35
C GLY A 162 30.30 -20.50 -3.89
N GLU A 163 30.05 -19.37 -3.23
CA GLU A 163 30.26 -19.19 -1.77
C GLU A 163 29.05 -18.54 -1.09
N GLU A 164 28.04 -18.21 -1.89
CA GLU A 164 26.85 -17.48 -1.47
C GLU A 164 25.63 -18.37 -1.72
N CYS A 165 24.62 -18.24 -0.87
CA CYS A 165 23.35 -18.93 -1.00
C CYS A 165 22.21 -17.93 -1.10
N LEU A 166 21.46 -18.00 -2.19
CA LEU A 166 20.27 -17.19 -2.41
C LEU A 166 19.03 -18.00 -2.03
N THR A 167 18.34 -17.64 -0.95
CA THR A 167 17.17 -18.37 -0.43
C THR A 167 15.91 -17.54 -0.62
N LEU A 168 14.85 -18.12 -1.18
CA LEU A 168 13.58 -17.41 -1.38
C LEU A 168 12.91 -17.09 -0.03
N GLY A 169 12.62 -15.83 0.20
CA GLY A 169 11.84 -15.37 1.35
C GLY A 169 10.35 -15.53 1.09
N LEU A 170 9.68 -16.29 1.96
CA LEU A 170 8.25 -16.55 1.84
C LEU A 170 7.54 -16.39 3.19
N LYS A 171 6.28 -15.95 3.19
CA LYS A 171 5.45 -15.89 4.39
C LYS A 171 4.84 -17.25 4.67
N THR A 172 4.99 -17.78 5.87
CA THR A 172 4.38 -19.07 6.28
C THR A 172 3.03 -18.92 6.99
N ARG A 173 2.60 -17.69 7.28
CA ARG A 173 1.30 -17.38 7.90
C ARG A 173 0.58 -16.30 7.10
N CYS A 174 -0.40 -16.70 6.32
CA CYS A 174 -1.21 -15.78 5.53
C CYS A 174 -2.53 -15.53 6.23
N VAL A 175 -2.88 -14.26 6.43
CA VAL A 175 -4.21 -13.89 6.91
C VAL A 175 -5.25 -14.27 5.84
N ASN A 176 -6.36 -14.87 6.25
CA ASN A 176 -7.52 -15.24 5.41
C ASN A 176 -7.37 -16.41 4.41
N GLN A 177 -6.24 -17.13 4.35
CA GLN A 177 -6.27 -18.45 3.73
C GLN A 177 -6.88 -19.44 4.72
N LEU A 178 -8.22 -19.53 4.71
CA LEU A 178 -8.93 -20.66 5.32
C LEU A 178 -8.22 -21.93 4.83
N LYS A 179 -7.60 -22.69 5.74
CA LYS A 179 -7.12 -24.04 5.45
C LYS A 179 -8.26 -24.73 4.74
N ARG A 180 -8.11 -24.98 3.43
CA ARG A 180 -9.16 -25.58 2.59
C ARG A 180 -9.59 -26.86 3.30
N GLN A 181 -10.71 -26.80 4.03
CA GLN A 181 -11.25 -27.99 4.68
C GLN A 181 -11.47 -28.97 3.55
N ARG A 182 -10.83 -30.14 3.63
CA ARG A 182 -11.05 -31.25 2.71
C ARG A 182 -12.54 -31.34 2.42
N SER A 183 -12.91 -31.19 1.14
CA SER A 183 -14.28 -31.45 0.71
C SER A 183 -14.71 -32.78 1.31
N ARG A 184 -15.87 -32.81 1.97
CA ARG A 184 -16.46 -34.01 2.59
C ARG A 184 -16.63 -35.17 1.59
N SER A 185 -16.50 -34.91 0.29
CA SER A 185 -16.50 -35.91 -0.78
C SER A 185 -15.33 -36.90 -0.70
N ASP A 186 -14.18 -36.51 -0.15
CA ASP A 186 -12.97 -37.34 -0.12
C ASP A 186 -12.92 -38.33 1.07
N ARG A 187 -13.93 -38.32 1.96
CA ARG A 187 -14.06 -39.26 3.08
C ARG A 187 -14.92 -40.49 2.77
N LEU A 188 -15.58 -40.52 1.61
CA LEU A 188 -16.48 -41.62 1.22
C LEU A 188 -15.83 -42.64 0.26
N VAL A 189 -14.63 -42.39 -0.25
CA VAL A 189 -13.89 -43.36 -1.08
C VAL A 189 -12.93 -44.24 -0.23
N GLY A 190 -12.80 -43.94 1.06
CA GLY A 190 -11.88 -44.65 1.97
C GLY A 190 -12.46 -45.82 2.77
N ARG A 191 -13.70 -46.28 2.48
CA ARG A 191 -14.36 -47.32 3.30
C ARG A 191 -15.07 -48.44 2.54
N THR A 192 -14.64 -48.73 1.33
CA THR A 192 -15.09 -49.92 0.57
C THR A 192 -13.90 -50.59 -0.11
N ARG A 193 -13.20 -51.43 0.65
CA ARG A 193 -12.53 -52.66 0.17
C ARG A 193 -12.00 -53.45 1.37
N VAL A 194 -12.89 -54.23 1.97
CA VAL A 194 -12.55 -55.43 2.72
C VAL A 194 -12.40 -56.57 1.72
N ARG A 195 -11.37 -57.41 1.92
CA ARG A 195 -11.13 -58.76 1.36
C ARG A 195 -10.74 -58.88 -0.14
N ARG A 196 -9.45 -59.15 -0.38
CA ARG A 196 -8.91 -60.44 -0.89
C ARG A 196 -7.44 -60.30 -1.33
N GLY A 197 -6.63 -61.31 -1.03
CA GLY A 197 -5.46 -61.70 -1.83
C GLY A 197 -4.09 -61.30 -1.26
N ALA A 198 -3.38 -62.30 -0.76
CA ALA A 198 -1.94 -62.28 -0.51
C ALA A 198 -1.16 -62.38 -1.84
N GLY A 199 -0.01 -61.70 -1.95
CA GLY A 199 0.94 -61.82 -3.05
C GLY A 199 2.00 -60.70 -3.03
N PRO A 200 3.32 -61.00 -3.11
CA PRO A 200 4.39 -60.02 -2.96
C PRO A 200 4.88 -59.45 -4.30
N SER A 201 5.58 -58.32 -4.21
CA SER A 201 6.38 -57.63 -5.25
C SER A 201 5.62 -56.68 -6.20
N GLY A 202 6.12 -55.44 -6.30
CA GLY A 202 5.64 -54.44 -7.26
C GLY A 202 5.89 -53.00 -6.80
N ARG A 203 7.09 -52.48 -7.07
CA ARG A 203 7.48 -51.07 -6.89
C ARG A 203 6.47 -50.13 -7.56
N ALA A 204 5.74 -49.34 -6.78
CA ALA A 204 5.03 -48.16 -7.26
C ALA A 204 5.55 -46.94 -6.52
N ARG A 205 6.25 -46.08 -7.28
CA ARG A 205 6.76 -44.77 -6.84
C ARG A 205 5.60 -43.97 -6.25
N SER A 206 5.63 -43.72 -4.94
CA SER A 206 4.75 -42.73 -4.32
C SER A 206 5.11 -41.36 -4.89
N SER A 207 4.27 -40.83 -5.77
CA SER A 207 4.27 -39.42 -6.14
C SER A 207 4.06 -38.61 -4.85
N ARG A 208 5.16 -38.11 -4.29
CA ARG A 208 5.18 -37.08 -3.26
C ARG A 208 4.55 -35.83 -3.88
N SER A 209 3.24 -35.74 -3.85
CA SER A 209 2.56 -34.44 -3.96
C SER A 209 3.00 -33.67 -2.73
N GLU A 210 3.98 -32.80 -2.92
CA GLU A 210 4.53 -31.94 -1.88
C GLU A 210 3.40 -31.15 -1.23
N ARG A 211 3.49 -31.09 0.10
CA ARG A 211 2.54 -30.38 0.95
C ARG A 211 2.73 -28.89 0.73
N SER A 212 2.00 -28.29 -0.21
CA SER A 212 1.87 -26.82 -0.32
C SER A 212 1.01 -26.29 0.84
N GLY A 213 1.57 -26.33 2.04
CA GLY A 213 0.95 -25.79 3.25
C GLY A 213 1.26 -24.30 3.39
N GLY A 214 0.30 -23.43 3.08
CA GLY A 214 0.16 -22.10 3.68
C GLY A 214 1.29 -21.09 3.44
N VAL A 215 1.98 -21.15 2.31
CA VAL A 215 3.04 -20.20 1.98
C VAL A 215 2.52 -19.11 1.04
N CYS A 216 2.75 -17.83 1.35
CA CYS A 216 2.23 -16.70 0.59
C CYS A 216 3.28 -15.67 0.18
N GLU A 217 2.85 -14.89 -0.80
CA GLU A 217 3.56 -13.80 -1.46
C GLU A 217 3.82 -12.63 -0.52
N ILE A 218 4.88 -11.91 -0.86
CA ILE A 218 5.24 -10.64 -0.24
C ILE A 218 4.72 -9.55 -1.16
N HIS A 219 4.08 -8.51 -0.60
CA HIS A 219 3.42 -7.46 -1.38
C HIS A 219 4.01 -6.05 -1.19
N PHE A 220 5.02 -5.97 -0.31
CA PHE A 220 5.59 -4.72 0.16
C PHE A 220 7.09 -4.90 0.36
N LEU A 221 7.83 -3.82 0.16
CA LEU A 221 9.24 -3.79 0.55
C LEU A 221 9.36 -3.96 2.08
N PRO A 222 10.24 -4.85 2.57
CA PRO A 222 10.50 -4.97 3.98
C PRO A 222 11.25 -3.75 4.54
N LEU A 223 11.04 -3.47 5.82
CA LEU A 223 12.01 -2.73 6.61
C LEU A 223 13.20 -3.66 6.90
N VAL A 224 14.37 -3.34 6.35
CA VAL A 224 15.60 -4.11 6.57
C VAL A 224 16.49 -3.38 7.56
N VAL A 225 16.77 -3.99 8.70
CA VAL A 225 17.54 -3.39 9.81
C VAL A 225 18.73 -4.25 10.16
N GLY A 226 19.78 -3.64 10.71
CA GLY A 226 20.88 -4.38 11.34
C GLY A 226 20.39 -5.08 12.60
N VAL A 227 20.89 -6.28 12.89
CA VAL A 227 20.51 -7.05 14.08
C VAL A 227 20.78 -6.27 15.39
N ARG A 228 21.80 -5.40 15.40
CA ARG A 228 22.19 -4.59 16.56
C ARG A 228 21.74 -3.13 16.43
N ASP A 229 21.01 -2.77 15.37
CA ASP A 229 20.55 -1.41 15.14
C ASP A 229 19.25 -1.14 15.92
N GLY A 230 19.38 -0.56 17.11
CA GLY A 230 18.24 -0.15 17.93
C GLY A 230 17.39 0.98 17.31
N ASN A 231 17.97 1.76 16.38
CA ASN A 231 17.27 2.87 15.72
C ASN A 231 16.46 2.40 14.50
N ARG A 232 16.56 1.12 14.13
CA ARG A 232 15.84 0.51 12.99
C ARG A 232 16.02 1.28 11.68
N THR A 233 17.25 1.71 11.40
CA THR A 233 17.56 2.44 10.17
C THR A 233 17.33 1.54 8.97
N GLN A 234 16.55 2.00 8.00
CA GLN A 234 16.29 1.27 6.76
C GLN A 234 17.59 1.10 5.97
N ARG A 235 18.00 -0.15 5.74
CA ARG A 235 19.20 -0.53 4.97
C ARG A 235 18.87 -0.98 3.54
N LEU A 236 17.62 -1.29 3.23
CA LEU A 236 17.20 -1.65 1.88
C LEU A 236 17.17 -0.40 0.99
N ARG A 237 17.92 -0.40 -0.12
CA ARG A 237 17.95 0.70 -1.09
C ARG A 237 17.65 0.18 -2.49
N CYS A 238 17.02 1.01 -3.30
CA CYS A 238 16.91 0.71 -4.72
C CYS A 238 18.28 0.94 -5.38
N MET A 239 18.69 0.05 -6.28
CA MET A 239 19.95 0.16 -7.01
C MET A 239 19.69 0.22 -8.51
N ASP A 240 20.18 1.27 -9.17
CA ASP A 240 20.16 1.35 -10.62
C ASP A 240 21.09 0.30 -11.22
N HIS A 241 20.56 -0.47 -12.17
CA HIS A 241 21.31 -1.49 -12.91
C HIS A 241 20.94 -1.38 -14.39
N PRO A 242 21.93 -1.37 -15.32
CA PRO A 242 21.70 -1.03 -16.74
C PRO A 242 20.65 -1.91 -17.44
N ASP A 243 20.60 -3.20 -17.11
CA ASP A 243 19.63 -4.13 -17.69
C ASP A 243 18.22 -4.05 -17.07
N PHE A 244 18.07 -3.40 -15.90
CA PHE A 244 16.85 -3.41 -15.08
C PHE A 244 16.13 -2.05 -15.13
N ALA A 245 14.93 -1.98 -14.54
CA ALA A 245 14.19 -0.73 -14.45
C ALA A 245 14.93 0.28 -13.58
N ALA A 246 14.87 1.55 -13.97
CA ALA A 246 15.40 2.66 -13.18
C ALA A 246 14.69 2.76 -11.82
N CYS A 247 15.43 3.18 -10.80
CA CYS A 247 14.90 3.29 -9.46
C CYS A 247 13.81 4.36 -9.36
N PRO A 248 12.63 4.03 -8.80
CA PRO A 248 11.63 5.05 -8.52
C PRO A 248 12.17 5.98 -7.44
N GLN A 249 12.04 7.28 -7.64
CA GLN A 249 12.53 8.29 -6.70
C GLN A 249 11.50 8.51 -5.58
N PRO A 250 11.82 8.13 -4.33
CA PRO A 250 10.97 8.43 -3.19
C PRO A 250 10.78 9.94 -3.06
N LEU A 251 9.59 10.34 -2.62
CA LEU A 251 9.31 11.72 -2.28
C LEU A 251 10.16 12.08 -1.05
N PRO A 252 11.06 13.08 -1.13
CA PRO A 252 11.79 13.54 0.04
C PRO A 252 10.78 14.14 1.02
N LEU A 253 10.46 13.40 2.07
CA LEU A 253 9.60 13.88 3.14
C LEU A 253 10.52 14.54 4.16
N ALA A 254 10.29 15.82 4.46
CA ALA A 254 11.15 16.55 5.39
C ALA A 254 11.18 15.85 6.77
N GLY A 255 12.35 15.35 7.16
CA GLY A 255 12.68 14.99 8.55
C GLY A 255 13.68 15.98 9.14
N PRO A 256 13.61 16.34 10.45
CA PRO A 256 12.63 15.96 11.46
C PRO A 256 11.66 17.12 11.75
N SER A 257 10.35 16.92 11.55
CA SER A 257 9.40 17.77 12.26
C SER A 257 9.48 17.43 13.75
N VAL A 258 9.59 18.46 14.60
CA VAL A 258 9.43 18.45 16.07
C VAL A 258 8.63 17.21 16.50
N PRO A 259 9.11 16.40 17.47
CA PRO A 259 8.40 15.20 17.90
C PRO A 259 6.96 15.62 18.11
N LEU A 260 6.07 15.18 17.20
CA LEU A 260 4.66 15.41 17.36
C LEU A 260 4.37 14.77 18.69
N SER A 261 4.09 15.62 19.68
CA SER A 261 3.74 15.17 21.01
C SER A 261 2.76 14.03 20.81
N SER A 262 3.00 12.92 21.51
CA SER A 262 2.19 11.70 21.42
C SER A 262 0.73 12.03 21.74
N CYS A 263 0.02 12.52 20.73
CA CYS A 263 -1.39 12.86 20.72
C CYS A 263 -2.21 11.66 20.33
N GLU A 264 -1.76 10.49 20.81
CA GLU A 264 -2.62 9.33 20.79
C GLU A 264 -3.84 9.67 21.64
N LEU A 265 -5.03 9.72 21.04
CA LEU A 265 -6.29 9.84 21.77
C LEU A 265 -6.44 8.77 22.88
N SER A 266 -5.71 7.65 22.76
CA SER A 266 -5.62 6.60 23.78
C SER A 266 -4.77 6.96 25.01
N LYS A 267 -3.91 7.97 24.92
CA LYS A 267 -3.15 8.53 26.04
C LYS A 267 -3.67 9.94 26.26
N ASN A 268 -4.54 10.11 27.24
CA ASN A 268 -5.23 11.36 27.58
C ASN A 268 -4.24 12.49 27.96
N THR A 269 -3.49 13.00 26.99
CA THR A 269 -2.53 14.08 27.14
C THR A 269 -3.27 15.37 26.77
N ARG A 270 -3.76 16.08 27.78
CA ARG A 270 -4.51 17.35 27.68
C ARG A 270 -3.74 18.50 26.98
N ARG A 271 -2.61 18.25 26.31
CA ARG A 271 -1.70 19.23 25.68
C ARG A 271 -1.53 19.02 24.17
N CYS A 272 -2.43 18.29 23.54
CA CYS A 272 -2.40 18.08 22.11
C CYS A 272 -3.24 19.13 21.39
N HIS A 273 -2.65 20.31 21.19
CA HIS A 273 -3.17 21.34 20.28
C HIS A 273 -2.66 21.09 18.85
N GLN A 274 -3.05 19.97 18.24
CA GLN A 274 -3.22 20.02 16.79
C GLN A 274 -4.59 20.63 16.54
N GLN A 275 -4.70 21.60 15.63
CA GLN A 275 -6.01 22.13 15.23
C GLN A 275 -6.87 20.93 14.83
N PRO A 276 -7.92 20.60 15.59
CA PRO A 276 -8.81 19.51 15.22
C PRO A 276 -9.31 19.82 13.82
N LEU A 277 -9.32 18.81 12.94
CA LEU A 277 -10.05 18.92 11.67
C LEU A 277 -11.43 19.44 12.04
N ALA A 278 -11.75 20.67 11.60
CA ALA A 278 -12.95 21.39 12.03
C ALA A 278 -14.19 20.78 11.35
N SER A 279 -14.39 19.48 11.53
CA SER A 279 -15.45 18.67 10.93
C SER A 279 -16.80 19.27 11.28
N GLN A 280 -16.95 19.82 12.48
CA GLN A 280 -18.17 20.50 12.92
C GLN A 280 -18.50 21.77 12.13
N ARG A 281 -17.52 22.38 11.43
CA ARG A 281 -17.75 23.51 10.53
C ARG A 281 -18.01 23.07 9.08
N SER A 282 -17.81 21.79 8.76
CA SER A 282 -17.97 21.27 7.40
C SER A 282 -19.44 21.16 6.98
N CYS A 283 -20.35 20.87 7.91
CA CYS A 283 -21.79 20.80 7.62
C CYS A 283 -22.53 21.87 8.43
N ARG A 284 -23.05 22.92 7.78
CA ARG A 284 -23.91 23.91 8.46
C ARG A 284 -25.38 23.49 8.40
N LEU A 285 -26.21 24.09 9.26
CA LEU A 285 -27.64 23.80 9.27
C LEU A 285 -28.28 24.26 7.95
N TYR A 286 -29.07 23.38 7.32
CA TYR A 286 -29.77 23.56 6.03
C TYR A 286 -28.89 23.72 4.78
N GLN A 287 -27.59 23.99 4.93
CA GLN A 287 -26.67 24.09 3.81
C GLN A 287 -26.23 22.71 3.31
N THR A 288 -26.39 22.46 2.01
CA THR A 288 -25.92 21.24 1.34
C THR A 288 -24.82 21.57 0.35
N CYS A 289 -23.66 20.94 0.48
CA CYS A 289 -22.51 21.18 -0.38
C CYS A 289 -21.96 19.88 -0.94
N ASP A 290 -21.18 19.92 -2.01
CA ASP A 290 -20.40 18.76 -2.40
C ASP A 290 -19.12 18.63 -1.56
N HIS A 291 -18.85 17.42 -1.07
CA HIS A 291 -17.74 17.10 -0.20
C HIS A 291 -16.81 16.08 -0.83
N ALA A 292 -15.51 16.23 -0.60
CA ALA A 292 -14.52 15.28 -1.09
C ALA A 292 -13.46 14.94 -0.03
N ILE A 293 -13.07 13.66 0.00
CA ILE A 293 -11.95 13.17 0.79
C ILE A 293 -10.94 12.50 -0.15
N LEU A 294 -9.70 12.98 -0.15
CA LEU A 294 -8.60 12.38 -0.90
C LEU A 294 -7.66 11.69 0.09
N LEU A 295 -7.42 10.38 -0.06
CA LEU A 295 -6.66 9.58 0.89
C LEU A 295 -5.52 8.83 0.20
N SER A 296 -4.28 9.15 0.60
CA SER A 296 -3.06 8.45 0.18
C SER A 296 -2.13 8.28 1.39
N GLY A 297 -2.15 7.10 1.99
CA GLY A 297 -1.38 6.77 3.19
C GLY A 297 0.13 6.79 3.00
N GLY A 298 0.63 6.28 1.88
CA GLY A 298 2.08 6.20 1.58
C GLY A 298 2.85 5.12 2.32
N TRP A 299 2.32 4.56 3.42
CA TRP A 299 2.93 3.59 4.34
C TRP A 299 4.27 4.04 4.94
N GLN A 300 5.30 4.21 4.13
CA GLN A 300 6.62 4.71 4.52
C GLN A 300 7.26 5.49 3.38
N GLU A 301 8.30 6.27 3.68
CA GLU A 301 8.98 7.13 2.70
C GLU A 301 9.47 6.36 1.47
N GLN A 302 10.08 5.18 1.67
CA GLN A 302 10.65 4.36 0.59
C GLN A 302 9.67 3.97 -0.53
N ILE A 303 8.37 3.93 -0.23
CA ILE A 303 7.32 3.57 -1.19
C ILE A 303 6.32 4.71 -1.44
N THR A 304 6.65 5.91 -0.99
CA THR A 304 5.90 7.14 -1.27
C THR A 304 6.63 7.93 -2.35
N TYR A 305 6.01 8.11 -3.50
CA TYR A 305 6.58 8.78 -4.68
C TYR A 305 5.86 10.08 -5.06
N GLN A 306 6.53 10.92 -5.85
CA GLN A 306 5.99 12.17 -6.39
C GLN A 306 4.64 12.00 -7.13
N ARG A 307 4.44 10.87 -7.82
CA ARG A 307 3.19 10.58 -8.53
C ARG A 307 1.96 10.58 -7.63
N HIS A 308 2.07 10.14 -6.36
CA HIS A 308 0.91 10.11 -5.47
C HIS A 308 0.46 11.54 -5.15
N VAL A 309 1.41 12.46 -4.93
CA VAL A 309 1.12 13.88 -4.75
C VAL A 309 0.50 14.47 -6.01
N GLN A 310 1.07 14.20 -7.19
CA GLN A 310 0.54 14.69 -8.46
C GLN A 310 -0.89 14.21 -8.70
N ASN A 311 -1.19 12.94 -8.39
CA ASN A 311 -2.52 12.38 -8.55
C ASN A 311 -3.53 13.04 -7.60
N LEU A 312 -3.16 13.32 -6.35
CA LEU A 312 -3.98 14.11 -5.42
C LEU A 312 -4.23 15.53 -5.93
N GLN A 313 -3.20 16.19 -6.49
CA GLN A 313 -3.32 17.55 -7.04
C GLN A 313 -4.23 17.57 -8.28
N LEU A 314 -4.10 16.61 -9.18
CA LEU A 314 -4.98 16.45 -10.35
C LEU A 314 -6.43 16.29 -9.93
N PHE A 315 -6.71 15.37 -8.99
CA PHE A 315 -8.06 15.17 -8.48
C PHE A 315 -8.60 16.40 -7.76
N HIS A 316 -7.78 17.05 -6.92
CA HIS A 316 -8.17 18.28 -6.23
C HIS A 316 -8.55 19.38 -7.24
N LYS A 317 -7.74 19.56 -8.30
CA LYS A 317 -8.03 20.54 -9.35
C LYS A 317 -9.32 20.19 -10.10
N MET A 318 -9.53 18.93 -10.46
CA MET A 318 -10.77 18.46 -11.09
C MET A 318 -11.98 18.76 -10.22
N LEU A 319 -11.93 18.47 -8.92
CA LEU A 319 -13.02 18.75 -7.98
C LEU A 319 -13.31 20.26 -7.89
N ARG A 320 -12.28 21.09 -7.81
CA ARG A 320 -12.42 22.55 -7.79
C ARG A 320 -13.07 23.08 -9.07
N ASN A 321 -12.65 22.58 -10.23
CA ASN A 321 -13.24 22.93 -11.52
C ASN A 321 -14.73 22.55 -11.60
N ASN A 322 -15.11 21.44 -10.96
CA ASN A 322 -16.48 20.93 -10.89
C ASN A 322 -17.28 21.49 -9.69
N GLY A 323 -16.84 22.58 -9.07
CA GLY A 323 -17.67 23.34 -8.12
C GLY A 323 -17.52 22.97 -6.65
N PHE A 324 -16.66 22.00 -6.30
CA PHE A 324 -16.41 21.62 -4.91
C PHE A 324 -15.66 22.75 -4.20
N HIS A 325 -16.16 23.20 -3.05
CA HIS A 325 -15.51 24.29 -2.30
C HIS A 325 -14.20 23.83 -1.64
N LYS A 326 -13.15 24.67 -1.65
CA LYS A 326 -11.81 24.32 -1.09
C LYS A 326 -11.91 23.80 0.34
N GLU A 327 -12.77 24.39 1.16
CA GLU A 327 -12.93 23.99 2.56
C GLU A 327 -13.62 22.63 2.77
N HIS A 328 -14.28 22.11 1.73
CA HIS A 328 -14.99 20.82 1.73
C HIS A 328 -14.21 19.70 1.02
N ILE A 329 -13.02 20.00 0.52
CA ILE A 329 -12.06 18.99 0.02
C ILE A 329 -11.03 18.75 1.13
N LYS A 330 -10.99 17.54 1.69
CA LYS A 330 -10.04 17.15 2.72
C LYS A 330 -9.04 16.14 2.17
N THR A 331 -7.77 16.53 2.14
CA THR A 331 -6.69 15.66 1.64
C THR A 331 -5.89 15.13 2.81
N PHE A 332 -5.79 13.81 2.92
CA PHE A 332 -4.95 13.10 3.88
C PHE A 332 -3.79 12.44 3.14
N PHE A 333 -2.58 12.83 3.50
CA PHE A 333 -1.36 12.38 2.84
C PHE A 333 -0.30 11.98 3.86
N ALA A 334 0.57 11.06 3.45
CA ALA A 334 1.75 10.54 4.14
C ALA A 334 2.33 11.39 5.29
N GLY A 335 2.76 10.71 6.35
CA GLY A 335 3.50 11.32 7.46
C GLY A 335 2.76 12.49 8.11
N ASN A 336 3.41 13.65 8.14
CA ASN A 336 2.89 14.88 8.72
C ASN A 336 2.03 15.71 7.74
N GLY A 337 1.76 15.20 6.53
CA GLY A 337 1.03 15.93 5.50
C GLY A 337 1.83 17.06 4.84
N GLN A 338 3.14 17.19 5.13
CA GLN A 338 3.99 18.17 4.48
C GLN A 338 4.49 17.64 3.14
N VAL A 339 4.27 18.44 2.10
CA VAL A 339 4.91 18.27 0.80
C VAL A 339 5.63 19.59 0.52
N ALA A 340 6.88 19.53 0.03
CA ALA A 340 7.67 20.72 -0.29
C ALA A 340 7.08 21.61 -1.42
N ALA A 341 5.91 21.26 -1.96
CA ALA A 341 5.24 21.99 -3.01
C ALA A 341 4.47 23.20 -2.45
N LYS A 342 4.79 24.40 -2.93
CA LYS A 342 4.20 25.69 -2.54
C LYS A 342 2.67 25.80 -2.69
N ASP A 343 2.00 24.83 -3.33
CA ASP A 343 0.56 24.86 -3.63
C ASP A 343 -0.31 23.97 -2.72
N THR A 344 0.26 23.29 -1.71
CA THR A 344 -0.45 22.29 -0.89
C THR A 344 -0.92 22.85 0.46
N GLU A 345 -1.65 23.96 0.44
CA GLU A 345 -2.28 24.51 1.64
C GLU A 345 -3.47 23.61 2.07
N GLY A 346 -3.37 22.98 3.25
CA GLY A 346 -4.49 22.23 3.86
C GLY A 346 -4.46 20.70 3.73
N MET A 347 -3.30 20.07 3.52
CA MET A 347 -3.15 18.62 3.66
C MET A 347 -3.04 18.22 5.14
N TYR A 348 -3.72 17.14 5.49
CA TYR A 348 -3.74 16.55 6.83
C TYR A 348 -2.86 15.30 6.87
N PRO A 349 -2.28 14.98 8.03
CA PRO A 349 -1.48 13.78 8.18
C PRO A 349 -2.33 12.50 8.05
N ALA A 350 -1.83 11.52 7.31
CA ALA A 350 -2.43 10.20 7.22
C ALA A 350 -2.16 9.31 8.46
N THR A 351 -1.50 9.82 9.50
CA THR A 351 -1.20 9.07 10.74
C THR A 351 -2.39 8.93 11.69
N GLU A 352 -3.41 9.80 11.56
CA GLU A 352 -4.52 9.88 12.50
C GLU A 352 -5.79 9.19 11.93
N LYS A 353 -5.80 7.85 11.93
CA LYS A 353 -6.91 7.06 11.39
C LYS A 353 -8.28 7.49 11.90
N GLU A 354 -8.40 7.71 13.22
CA GLU A 354 -9.68 8.08 13.82
C GLU A 354 -10.21 9.42 13.31
N VAL A 355 -9.33 10.37 12.96
CA VAL A 355 -9.74 11.65 12.37
C VAL A 355 -10.34 11.42 10.98
N ILE A 356 -9.71 10.58 10.15
CA ILE A 356 -10.19 10.22 8.82
C ILE A 356 -11.58 9.58 8.92
N ARG A 357 -11.69 8.55 9.77
CA ARG A 357 -12.93 7.79 9.97
C ARG A 357 -14.06 8.66 10.49
N ASN A 358 -13.79 9.46 11.52
CA ASN A 358 -14.79 10.36 12.10
C ASN A 358 -15.26 11.41 11.08
N HIS A 359 -14.36 11.93 10.25
CA HIS A 359 -14.73 12.90 9.23
C HIS A 359 -15.65 12.28 8.15
N ILE A 360 -15.27 11.12 7.61
CA ILE A 360 -16.07 10.39 6.61
C ILE A 360 -17.45 10.07 7.20
N ALA A 361 -17.50 9.45 8.38
CA ALA A 361 -18.75 9.09 9.03
C ALA A 361 -19.62 10.31 9.37
N TYR A 362 -19.01 11.44 9.76
CA TYR A 362 -19.72 12.67 10.07
C TYR A 362 -20.42 13.25 8.83
N VAL A 363 -19.67 13.48 7.73
CA VAL A 363 -20.23 14.01 6.47
C VAL A 363 -21.32 13.07 5.95
N CYS A 364 -21.07 11.77 6.04
CA CYS A 364 -21.99 10.75 5.55
C CYS A 364 -23.30 10.67 6.34
N ARG A 365 -23.27 10.81 7.66
CA ARG A 365 -24.47 10.64 8.52
C ARG A 365 -25.22 11.94 8.75
N LYS A 366 -24.58 13.10 8.60
CA LYS A 366 -25.21 14.40 8.86
C LYS A 366 -26.23 14.70 7.76
N GLN A 367 -27.48 14.93 8.17
CA GLN A 367 -28.55 15.31 7.26
C GLN A 367 -28.24 16.63 6.57
N HIS A 368 -28.63 16.72 5.29
CA HIS A 368 -28.42 17.87 4.41
C HIS A 368 -26.97 18.33 4.28
N CYS A 369 -25.98 17.54 4.71
CA CYS A 369 -24.58 17.96 4.61
C CYS A 369 -24.06 17.88 3.17
N ALA A 370 -24.15 16.70 2.56
CA ALA A 370 -23.62 16.44 1.24
C ALA A 370 -24.70 16.07 0.24
N ASP A 371 -24.68 16.63 -0.97
CA ASP A 371 -25.41 16.04 -2.11
C ASP A 371 -24.53 14.93 -2.72
N THR A 372 -23.32 15.29 -3.16
CA THR A 372 -22.31 14.35 -3.62
C THR A 372 -21.16 14.24 -2.61
N LEU A 373 -20.82 13.01 -2.22
CA LEU A 373 -19.64 12.69 -1.42
C LEU A 373 -18.63 11.92 -2.27
N VAL A 374 -17.48 12.53 -2.56
CA VAL A 374 -16.40 11.91 -3.32
C VAL A 374 -15.33 11.37 -2.40
N LEU A 375 -14.89 10.13 -2.60
CA LEU A 375 -13.68 9.59 -1.98
C LEU A 375 -12.72 9.17 -3.08
N TYR A 376 -11.49 9.69 -3.05
CA TYR A 376 -10.40 9.21 -3.90
C TYR A 376 -9.37 8.46 -3.05
N LEU A 377 -9.14 7.19 -3.38
CA LEU A 377 -8.28 6.29 -2.62
C LEU A 377 -7.05 5.91 -3.46
N ASN A 378 -5.86 6.30 -2.99
CA ASN A 378 -4.56 6.02 -3.63
C ASN A 378 -3.54 5.53 -2.59
N SER A 379 -4.00 4.74 -1.60
CA SER A 379 -3.10 4.15 -0.59
C SER A 379 -2.63 2.77 -1.04
N PRO A 380 -1.41 2.33 -0.66
CA PRO A 380 -1.01 0.93 -0.78
C PRO A 380 -1.97 0.00 -0.02
N THR A 381 -2.19 -1.21 -0.51
CA THR A 381 -3.22 -2.12 0.03
C THR A 381 -2.70 -3.53 0.25
N CYS A 382 -3.14 -4.15 1.36
CA CYS A 382 -2.97 -5.58 1.56
C CYS A 382 -3.85 -6.38 0.59
N ASN A 383 -3.58 -7.68 0.48
CA ASN A 383 -4.32 -8.61 -0.38
C ASN A 383 -5.84 -8.71 -0.09
N ASP A 384 -6.28 -8.29 1.09
CA ASP A 384 -7.70 -8.23 1.47
C ASP A 384 -8.35 -6.85 1.20
N GLY A 385 -7.61 -5.94 0.56
CA GLY A 385 -8.00 -4.57 0.26
C GLY A 385 -7.82 -3.59 1.42
N THR A 386 -7.25 -4.02 2.56
CA THR A 386 -6.96 -3.13 3.68
C THR A 386 -5.92 -2.10 3.28
N MET A 387 -6.23 -0.81 3.42
CA MET A 387 -5.35 0.28 3.07
C MET A 387 -4.30 0.47 4.18
N LEU A 388 -3.04 0.64 3.78
CA LEU A 388 -1.98 1.07 4.66
C LEU A 388 -1.97 2.61 4.71
N LEU A 389 -2.06 3.15 5.92
CA LEU A 389 -1.95 4.57 6.21
C LEU A 389 -0.46 4.94 6.28
N TRP A 390 0.03 5.43 7.42
CA TRP A 390 1.44 5.76 7.63
C TRP A 390 2.01 5.02 8.84
N ASP A 391 3.21 4.47 8.70
CA ASP A 391 4.01 3.88 9.80
C ASP A 391 4.51 5.01 10.71
N ARG A 392 3.75 5.30 11.77
CA ARG A 392 4.05 6.43 12.67
C ARG A 392 5.24 6.12 13.57
N ASN A 393 5.40 4.86 13.97
CA ASN A 393 6.43 4.45 14.92
C ASN A 393 7.69 3.89 14.23
N HIS A 394 7.71 3.88 12.90
CA HIS A 394 8.83 3.44 12.04
C HIS A 394 9.29 2.02 12.38
N ASN A 395 8.35 1.17 12.79
CA ASN A 395 8.66 -0.17 13.24
C ASN A 395 8.62 -1.20 12.10
N GLY A 396 8.13 -0.82 10.90
CA GLY A 396 8.00 -1.65 9.71
C GLY A 396 6.84 -2.64 9.76
N ILE A 397 5.96 -2.56 10.75
CA ILE A 397 4.83 -3.46 11.01
C ILE A 397 3.55 -2.64 10.97
N ALA A 398 2.65 -2.93 10.03
CA ALA A 398 1.38 -2.23 9.96
C ALA A 398 0.50 -2.59 11.15
N GLU A 399 0.37 -1.70 12.12
CA GLU A 399 -0.49 -1.91 13.27
C GLU A 399 -1.97 -1.65 12.94
N LEU A 400 -2.89 -2.05 13.82
CA LEU A 400 -4.32 -1.80 13.62
C LEU A 400 -4.64 -0.31 13.45
N LYS A 401 -3.88 0.59 14.07
CA LYS A 401 -4.05 2.04 13.94
C LYS A 401 -3.57 2.58 12.59
N GLU A 402 -2.69 1.86 11.91
CA GLU A 402 -2.06 2.23 10.64
C GLU A 402 -2.72 1.51 9.45
N ARG A 403 -3.74 0.71 9.73
CA ARG A 403 -4.55 -0.02 8.76
C ARG A 403 -5.96 0.55 8.72
N TYR A 404 -6.45 0.86 7.53
CA TYR A 404 -7.84 1.20 7.29
C TYR A 404 -8.49 0.14 6.40
N SER A 405 -9.21 -0.78 7.04
CA SER A 405 -9.79 -1.93 6.37
C SER A 405 -11.02 -1.57 5.53
N VAL A 406 -11.30 -2.40 4.52
CA VAL A 406 -12.56 -2.30 3.75
C VAL A 406 -13.79 -2.38 4.66
N GLY A 407 -13.71 -3.15 5.75
CA GLY A 407 -14.81 -3.27 6.72
C GLY A 407 -15.08 -1.96 7.46
N GLU A 408 -14.02 -1.27 7.90
CA GLU A 408 -14.15 0.04 8.54
C GLU A 408 -14.68 1.08 7.55
N LEU A 409 -14.15 1.15 6.32
CA LEU A 409 -14.64 2.07 5.29
C LEU A 409 -16.14 1.91 5.02
N LEU A 410 -16.59 0.66 4.82
CA LEU A 410 -18.02 0.39 4.64
C LEU A 410 -18.83 0.69 5.90
N SER A 411 -18.29 0.46 7.09
CA SER A 411 -18.98 0.87 8.34
C SER A 411 -19.15 2.39 8.44
N ASP A 412 -18.18 3.15 7.94
CA ASP A 412 -18.19 4.61 7.97
C ASP A 412 -19.15 5.18 6.92
N LEU A 413 -19.36 4.47 5.80
CA LEU A 413 -20.30 4.82 4.72
C LEU A 413 -21.71 4.22 4.85
N ALA A 414 -21.95 3.38 5.85
CA ALA A 414 -23.21 2.67 6.00
C ALA A 414 -24.38 3.64 6.22
N GLY A 415 -25.43 3.52 5.39
CA GLY A 415 -26.64 4.34 5.50
C GLY A 415 -26.41 5.83 5.21
N CYS A 416 -25.48 6.15 4.30
CA CYS A 416 -25.12 7.51 3.97
C CYS A 416 -26.31 8.37 3.54
N ARG A 417 -26.40 9.58 4.10
CA ARG A 417 -27.45 10.57 3.80
C ARG A 417 -27.17 11.41 2.57
N ALA A 418 -25.95 11.34 2.02
CA ALA A 418 -25.64 11.93 0.73
C ALA A 418 -26.55 11.35 -0.36
N ARG A 419 -26.86 12.11 -1.40
CA ARG A 419 -27.64 11.60 -2.54
C ARG A 419 -26.84 10.55 -3.31
N ARG A 420 -25.53 10.76 -3.41
CA ARG A 420 -24.59 9.82 -4.04
C ARG A 420 -23.21 9.87 -3.39
N VAL A 421 -22.57 8.70 -3.28
CA VAL A 421 -21.19 8.54 -2.82
C VAL A 421 -20.39 7.92 -3.95
N LEU A 422 -19.36 8.61 -4.42
CA LEU A 422 -18.52 8.18 -5.54
C LEU A 422 -17.13 7.81 -5.02
N LEU A 423 -16.78 6.52 -5.10
CA LEU A 423 -15.48 5.98 -4.70
C LEU A 423 -14.59 5.82 -5.93
N PHE A 424 -13.61 6.71 -6.09
CA PHE A 424 -12.57 6.61 -7.12
C PHE A 424 -11.39 5.84 -6.53
N VAL A 425 -11.15 4.62 -7.03
CA VAL A 425 -10.20 3.68 -6.42
C VAL A 425 -9.02 3.41 -7.35
N GLU A 426 -7.84 3.89 -6.94
CA GLU A 426 -6.55 3.72 -7.61
C GLU A 426 -5.60 2.95 -6.67
N GLN A 427 -5.95 1.69 -6.42
CA GLN A 427 -5.26 0.84 -5.45
C GLN A 427 -5.15 -0.58 -5.97
N SER A 428 -4.09 -1.28 -5.56
CA SER A 428 -3.98 -2.72 -5.74
C SER A 428 -5.12 -3.44 -5.01
N TYR A 429 -5.52 -4.63 -5.47
CA TYR A 429 -6.58 -5.43 -4.83
C TYR A 429 -7.95 -4.74 -4.62
N SER A 430 -8.29 -3.73 -5.44
CA SER A 430 -9.60 -3.04 -5.41
C SER A 430 -10.82 -3.97 -5.60
N GLY A 431 -10.60 -5.18 -6.14
CA GLY A 431 -11.59 -6.24 -6.24
C GLY A 431 -12.17 -6.68 -4.89
N ALA A 432 -11.41 -6.60 -3.80
CA ALA A 432 -11.89 -6.93 -2.46
C ALA A 432 -12.98 -5.95 -1.99
N LEU A 433 -12.75 -4.65 -2.18
CA LEU A 433 -13.73 -3.60 -1.93
C LEU A 433 -14.96 -3.77 -2.84
N THR A 434 -14.75 -4.00 -4.13
CA THR A 434 -15.83 -4.23 -5.10
C THR A 434 -16.74 -5.40 -4.68
N LYS A 435 -16.14 -6.53 -4.29
CA LYS A 435 -16.87 -7.73 -3.85
C LYS A 435 -17.70 -7.45 -2.59
N ARG A 436 -17.10 -6.81 -1.57
CA ARG A 436 -17.81 -6.50 -0.32
C ARG A 436 -18.91 -5.47 -0.52
N LEU A 437 -18.67 -4.44 -1.33
CA LEU A 437 -19.68 -3.42 -1.65
C LEU A 437 -20.89 -4.03 -2.36
N ARG A 438 -20.67 -4.85 -3.41
CA ARG A 438 -21.76 -5.56 -4.13
C ARG A 438 -22.61 -6.45 -3.24
N SER A 439 -22.01 -7.05 -2.21
CA SER A 439 -22.74 -7.91 -1.26
C SER A 439 -23.51 -7.14 -0.19
N SER A 440 -23.36 -5.81 -0.11
CA SER A 440 -23.88 -5.03 1.00
C SER A 440 -25.19 -4.31 0.66
N ARG A 441 -26.19 -4.48 1.52
CA ARG A 441 -27.48 -3.77 1.42
C ARG A 441 -27.48 -2.39 2.08
N LYS A 442 -26.41 -2.04 2.81
CA LYS A 442 -26.30 -0.78 3.58
C LYS A 442 -25.76 0.41 2.76
N HIS A 443 -25.43 0.19 1.49
CA HIS A 443 -24.72 1.15 0.64
C HIS A 443 -25.46 1.43 -0.69
N PRO A 444 -26.76 1.76 -0.66
CA PRO A 444 -27.55 1.83 -1.88
C PRO A 444 -27.19 3.00 -2.82
N ASN A 445 -26.50 4.00 -2.29
CA ASN A 445 -26.09 5.22 -2.96
C ASN A 445 -24.57 5.29 -3.17
N VAL A 446 -23.85 4.19 -2.92
CA VAL A 446 -22.38 4.14 -3.03
C VAL A 446 -21.99 3.44 -4.31
N LEU A 447 -21.23 4.13 -5.15
CA LEU A 447 -20.75 3.63 -6.42
C LEU A 447 -19.22 3.60 -6.43
N LEU A 448 -18.67 2.49 -6.89
CA LEU A 448 -17.24 2.33 -7.10
C LEU A 448 -16.88 2.58 -8.56
N LEU A 449 -16.00 3.56 -8.77
CA LEU A 449 -15.44 3.97 -10.04
C LEU A 449 -13.97 3.57 -10.05
N SER A 450 -13.68 2.39 -10.60
CA SER A 450 -12.31 1.95 -10.84
C SER A 450 -12.02 2.14 -12.33
N ALA A 451 -11.04 2.98 -12.65
CA ALA A 451 -10.57 3.11 -14.03
C ALA A 451 -9.65 1.92 -14.33
N LEU A 452 -9.91 1.22 -15.43
CA LEU A 452 -8.91 0.35 -16.07
C LEU A 452 -8.21 1.18 -17.16
N PRO A 453 -6.87 1.13 -17.29
CA PRO A 453 -5.91 0.44 -16.42
C PRO A 453 -5.68 1.18 -15.08
N TRP A 454 -5.47 0.42 -14.01
CA TRP A 454 -5.42 0.85 -12.59
C TRP A 454 -4.40 1.94 -12.23
N VAL A 455 -3.58 2.41 -13.17
CA VAL A 455 -2.41 3.26 -12.92
C VAL A 455 -2.71 4.75 -13.19
N GLN A 456 -3.88 5.07 -13.76
CA GLN A 456 -4.13 6.42 -14.30
C GLN A 456 -5.54 6.95 -14.00
N ALA A 457 -6.17 6.55 -12.88
CA ALA A 457 -7.50 7.07 -12.56
C ALA A 457 -7.48 8.60 -12.42
N ALA A 458 -6.47 9.17 -11.77
CA ALA A 458 -6.31 10.62 -11.71
C ALA A 458 -6.22 11.28 -13.08
N GLN A 459 -5.43 10.73 -13.99
CA GLN A 459 -5.25 11.25 -15.34
C GLN A 459 -6.50 11.07 -16.20
N ALA A 460 -7.22 9.95 -16.04
CA ALA A 460 -8.44 9.66 -16.78
C ALA A 460 -9.57 10.62 -16.39
N TRP A 461 -9.69 10.97 -15.11
CA TRP A 461 -10.74 11.84 -14.60
C TRP A 461 -10.37 13.33 -14.59
N ALA A 462 -9.09 13.68 -14.65
CA ALA A 462 -8.61 15.06 -14.66
C ALA A 462 -9.28 15.97 -15.72
N PRO A 463 -9.60 15.50 -16.95
CA PRO A 463 -10.26 16.33 -17.97
C PRO A 463 -11.75 16.58 -17.74
N LEU A 464 -12.39 15.97 -16.73
CA LEU A 464 -13.82 16.09 -16.49
C LEU A 464 -14.23 17.56 -16.29
N GLN A 465 -15.13 18.04 -17.16
CA GLN A 465 -15.68 19.39 -17.11
C GLN A 465 -17.04 19.41 -16.39
N PRO A 466 -17.47 20.57 -15.86
CA PRO A 466 -18.75 20.70 -15.15
C PRO A 466 -19.97 20.20 -15.93
N SER A 467 -19.98 20.41 -17.24
CA SER A 467 -21.07 20.00 -18.14
C SER A 467 -20.99 18.55 -18.59
N HIS A 468 -19.90 17.83 -18.27
CA HIS A 468 -19.77 16.44 -18.65
C HIS A 468 -20.56 15.53 -17.72
N CYS A 469 -21.38 14.70 -18.33
CA CYS A 469 -22.08 13.62 -17.65
C CYS A 469 -21.12 12.51 -17.25
N LEU A 470 -21.30 12.01 -16.02
CA LEU A 470 -20.44 10.95 -15.49
C LEU A 470 -20.54 9.67 -16.34
N ILE A 471 -21.75 9.31 -16.78
CA ILE A 471 -21.97 8.15 -17.65
C ILE A 471 -21.30 8.30 -19.02
N ASP A 472 -21.33 9.48 -19.63
CA ASP A 472 -20.71 9.73 -20.93
C ASP A 472 -19.18 9.72 -20.83
N HIS A 473 -18.65 10.28 -19.74
CA HIS A 473 -17.23 10.24 -19.45
C HIS A 473 -16.73 8.81 -19.26
N LEU A 474 -17.52 7.97 -18.57
CA LEU A 474 -17.23 6.54 -18.38
C LEU A 474 -17.30 5.72 -19.67
N THR A 475 -18.28 5.97 -20.53
CA THR A 475 -18.42 5.24 -21.80
C THR A 475 -17.34 5.61 -22.81
N LYS A 476 -16.93 6.89 -22.85
CA LYS A 476 -15.83 7.37 -23.71
C LYS A 476 -14.46 6.86 -23.28
N SER A 477 -14.27 6.53 -22.01
CA SER A 477 -12.97 6.06 -21.46
C SER A 477 -12.69 4.56 -21.68
N ALA A 478 -13.47 3.87 -22.53
CA ALA A 478 -13.24 2.50 -23.04
C ALA A 478 -13.09 1.38 -21.98
N ALA A 479 -13.38 1.67 -20.71
CA ALA A 479 -12.90 0.84 -19.62
C ALA A 479 -13.93 0.65 -18.49
N MET A 480 -15.04 -0.05 -18.75
CA MET A 480 -15.72 -0.84 -17.71
C MET A 480 -16.65 -1.94 -18.29
N PRO A 481 -16.87 -3.04 -17.54
CA PRO A 481 -17.90 -4.02 -17.79
C PRO A 481 -19.30 -3.44 -17.50
N ARG A 482 -20.33 -3.98 -18.16
CA ARG A 482 -21.76 -3.57 -18.10
C ARG A 482 -22.15 -2.91 -16.76
N VAL A 483 -22.39 -1.59 -16.81
CA VAL A 483 -22.95 -0.80 -15.71
C VAL A 483 -24.35 -1.36 -15.39
N SER A 484 -24.56 -1.82 -14.16
CA SER A 484 -25.89 -2.30 -13.74
C SER A 484 -26.92 -1.17 -13.82
N GLU A 485 -28.19 -1.47 -14.12
CA GLU A 485 -29.26 -0.47 -14.22
C GLU A 485 -29.33 0.49 -13.03
N TRP A 486 -29.08 0.00 -11.82
CA TRP A 486 -29.01 0.82 -10.62
C TRP A 486 -27.94 1.92 -10.69
N ALA A 487 -26.74 1.57 -11.16
CA ALA A 487 -25.64 2.52 -11.27
C ALA A 487 -25.93 3.60 -12.33
N LEU A 488 -26.78 3.33 -13.33
CA LEU A 488 -27.21 4.33 -14.31
C LEU A 488 -27.94 5.51 -13.64
N GLY A 489 -28.82 5.23 -12.67
CA GLY A 489 -29.55 6.27 -11.95
C GLY A 489 -28.67 7.21 -11.11
N LEU A 490 -27.52 6.71 -10.63
CA LEU A 490 -26.55 7.49 -9.87
C LEU A 490 -25.55 8.26 -10.77
N LEU A 491 -25.39 7.80 -12.02
CA LEU A 491 -24.42 8.33 -12.99
C LEU A 491 -25.01 9.22 -14.08
N ASN A 492 -26.34 9.27 -14.23
CA ASN A 492 -27.02 10.15 -15.18
C ASN A 492 -27.09 11.60 -14.69
N VAL A 493 -25.96 12.09 -14.18
CA VAL A 493 -25.75 13.44 -13.67
C VAL A 493 -24.31 13.87 -13.94
N THR A 494 -24.03 15.16 -13.83
CA THR A 494 -22.67 15.71 -13.72
C THR A 494 -22.07 15.44 -12.33
N LEU A 495 -20.79 15.76 -12.12
CA LEU A 495 -20.16 15.57 -10.80
C LEU A 495 -20.83 16.40 -9.69
N ALA A 496 -21.36 17.58 -10.02
CA ALA A 496 -22.13 18.46 -9.13
C ALA A 496 -23.62 18.07 -9.04
N GLY A 497 -24.02 16.94 -9.62
CA GLY A 497 -25.38 16.41 -9.51
C GLY A 497 -26.40 16.98 -10.49
N ALA A 498 -25.98 17.79 -11.47
CA ALA A 498 -26.88 18.33 -12.48
C ALA A 498 -27.39 17.22 -13.41
N PRO A 499 -28.68 17.16 -13.75
CA PRO A 499 -29.21 16.13 -14.65
C PRO A 499 -28.66 16.29 -16.06
N CYS A 500 -28.29 15.17 -16.68
CA CYS A 500 -27.72 15.15 -18.03
C CYS A 500 -28.69 15.54 -19.14
N ASN A 501 -29.95 15.11 -19.01
CA ASN A 501 -30.98 15.29 -20.03
C ASN A 501 -31.97 16.40 -19.65
N ALA A 502 -31.46 17.53 -19.13
CA ALA A 502 -32.30 18.68 -18.85
C ALA A 502 -32.86 19.26 -20.17
N THR A 503 -34.17 19.54 -20.18
CA THR A 503 -34.86 20.18 -21.32
C THR A 503 -35.55 21.45 -20.83
N PRO A 504 -35.11 22.66 -21.24
CA PRO A 504 -33.97 22.94 -22.13
C PRO A 504 -32.61 22.57 -21.49
N PRO A 505 -31.54 22.41 -22.30
CA PRO A 505 -30.19 22.18 -21.78
C PRO A 505 -29.76 23.30 -20.83
N LEU A 506 -29.12 22.94 -19.72
CA LEU A 506 -28.63 23.91 -18.74
C LEU A 506 -27.52 24.76 -19.34
N SER A 507 -27.63 26.08 -19.22
CA SER A 507 -26.53 27.00 -19.48
C SER A 507 -25.45 26.90 -18.40
N ASP A 508 -24.23 27.35 -18.72
CA ASP A 508 -23.13 27.41 -17.74
C ASP A 508 -23.49 28.26 -16.50
N ALA A 509 -24.29 29.31 -16.69
CA ALA A 509 -24.74 30.17 -15.60
C ALA A 509 -25.72 29.45 -14.68
N GLU A 510 -26.69 28.70 -15.23
CA GLU A 510 -27.63 27.90 -14.45
C GLU A 510 -26.91 26.76 -13.73
N MET A 511 -25.98 26.08 -14.40
CA MET A 511 -25.17 25.03 -13.80
C MET A 511 -24.38 25.52 -12.58
N ARG A 512 -23.73 26.68 -12.70
CA ARG A 512 -22.98 27.30 -11.60
C ARG A 512 -23.87 27.75 -10.46
N ARG A 513 -25.06 28.27 -10.78
CA ARG A 513 -26.00 28.83 -9.79
C ARG A 513 -26.74 27.74 -9.02
N GLU A 514 -27.20 26.71 -9.70
CA GLU A 514 -28.18 25.75 -9.15
C GLU A 514 -27.57 24.44 -8.66
N PHE A 515 -26.38 24.08 -9.15
CA PHE A 515 -25.75 22.80 -8.83
C PHE A 515 -24.38 22.97 -8.20
N MET A 516 -23.53 23.86 -8.72
CA MET A 516 -22.18 24.03 -8.18
C MET A 516 -22.16 24.80 -6.86
N GLY A 517 -21.20 24.46 -6.00
CA GLY A 517 -21.01 25.13 -4.72
C GLY A 517 -21.95 24.60 -3.64
N CYS A 518 -22.41 25.49 -2.77
CA CYS A 518 -23.28 25.14 -1.65
C CYS A 518 -24.69 25.66 -1.89
N GLN A 519 -25.65 24.76 -1.81
CA GLN A 519 -27.07 25.03 -1.94
C GLN A 519 -27.71 25.30 -0.57
N ASN A 520 -28.90 25.91 -0.58
CA ASN A 520 -29.71 26.19 0.61
C ASN A 520 -28.97 27.02 1.68
N LEU A 521 -28.20 28.01 1.25
CA LEU A 521 -27.50 28.93 2.15
C LEU A 521 -28.50 29.80 2.93
N PRO A 522 -28.35 29.95 4.26
CA PRO A 522 -29.12 30.91 5.04
C PRO A 522 -29.03 32.33 4.45
N THR A 523 -30.15 33.05 4.43
CA THR A 523 -30.30 34.39 3.82
C THR A 523 -29.22 35.40 4.29
N ALA A 524 -28.75 35.27 5.53
CA ALA A 524 -27.70 36.13 6.09
C ALA A 524 -26.32 35.99 5.39
N LEU A 525 -25.98 34.81 4.86
CA LEU A 525 -24.73 34.59 4.11
C LEU A 525 -24.81 35.12 2.68
N TRP A 526 -26.01 35.11 2.10
CA TRP A 526 -26.29 35.70 0.79
C TRP A 526 -25.92 37.20 0.77
N HIS A 527 -26.26 37.93 1.84
CA HIS A 527 -25.92 39.35 1.98
C HIS A 527 -24.41 39.62 2.21
N GLN A 528 -23.67 38.72 2.85
CA GLN A 528 -22.22 38.88 3.04
C GLN A 528 -21.42 38.65 1.75
N GLY A 529 -21.89 37.75 0.88
CA GLY A 529 -21.28 37.52 -0.44
C GLY A 529 -21.35 38.75 -1.34
N HIS A 530 -22.48 39.46 -1.34
CA HIS A 530 -22.64 40.71 -2.10
C HIS A 530 -21.76 41.86 -1.58
N ARG A 531 -21.47 41.91 -0.27
CA ARG A 531 -20.62 42.97 0.30
C ARG A 531 -19.11 42.78 0.05
N ARG A 532 -18.67 41.58 -0.35
CA ARG A 532 -17.26 41.31 -0.70
C ARG A 532 -16.98 41.38 -2.21
N GLY A 533 -18.03 41.55 -3.02
CA GLY A 533 -17.94 41.67 -4.48
C GLY A 533 -18.11 43.10 -5.01
N ASN A 534 -18.20 44.11 -4.13
CA ASN A 534 -18.15 45.53 -4.47
C ASN A 534 -16.81 46.13 -4.07
#